data_AF-A0A4R1S207-F1
#
_entry.id   AF-A0A4R1S207-F1
#
_cell.length_a   1.000
_cell.length_b   1.000
_cell.length_c   1.000
_cell.angle_alpha   90.00
_cell.angle_beta   90.00
_cell.angle_gamma   90.00
#
_symmetry.space_group_name_H-M   'P 1'
#
loop_
_entity.id
_entity.type
_entity.pdbx_description
1 polymer ?
#
loop_
_entity_poly.entity_id
_entity_poly.type
_entity_poly.pdbx_seq_one_letter_code
_entity_poly.pdbx_strand_id
1 'polypeptide(L)'
;MIYVRLKPGIIESPKYGKIIYPGETYTSIEDKFKDLVENDERLEVLTQDEMNALNIQQEARIKQFAKLHPKKLKKELEKITDIKFLKSAMQLCIDAENDDNTQLVLDRINELKYGIPAIETGKPKYFVI
;
A
#
# COMPACT_ATOMS: atom_id res chain seq x y z
N MET A 1 -16.03 -9.42 -12.50
CA MET A 1 -15.82 -9.01 -11.10
C MET A 1 -15.45 -7.55 -11.10
N ILE A 2 -15.92 -6.81 -10.09
CA ILE A 2 -15.62 -5.38 -9.91
C ILE A 2 -14.95 -5.16 -8.56
N TYR A 3 -14.12 -4.12 -8.47
CA TYR A 3 -13.35 -3.80 -7.29
C TYR A 3 -13.87 -2.50 -6.69
N VAL A 4 -14.21 -2.50 -5.41
CA VAL A 4 -14.80 -1.32 -4.77
C VAL A 4 -14.07 -0.95 -3.50
N ARG A 5 -13.96 0.34 -3.24
CA ARG A 5 -13.41 0.89 -2.00
C ARG A 5 -14.27 2.06 -1.54
N LEU A 6 -14.37 2.28 -0.24
CA LEU A 6 -14.96 3.51 0.30
C LEU A 6 -14.04 4.72 0.06
N LYS A 7 -14.64 5.81 -0.42
CA LYS A 7 -13.93 7.09 -0.56
C LYS A 7 -13.40 7.57 0.80
N PRO A 8 -12.27 8.29 0.82
CA PRO A 8 -11.73 8.86 2.06
C PRO A 8 -12.76 9.75 2.77
N GLY A 9 -12.92 9.55 4.08
CA GLY A 9 -13.85 10.33 4.90
C GLY A 9 -15.25 9.73 5.06
N ILE A 10 -15.59 8.65 4.34
CA ILE A 10 -16.83 7.91 4.57
C ILE A 10 -16.64 6.93 5.73
N ILE A 11 -17.50 7.05 6.75
CA ILE A 11 -17.49 6.21 7.96
C ILE A 11 -18.54 5.10 7.95
N GLU A 12 -19.48 5.16 7.01
CA GLU A 12 -20.57 4.20 6.89
C GLU A 12 -20.12 3.01 6.04
N SER A 13 -20.32 1.79 6.55
CA SER A 13 -19.93 0.55 5.87
C SER A 13 -21.11 -0.05 5.08
N PRO A 14 -21.21 0.14 3.76
CA PRO A 14 -22.25 -0.48 2.97
C PRO A 14 -21.96 -1.97 2.70
N LYS A 15 -23.00 -2.73 2.33
CA LYS A 15 -22.91 -4.18 2.08
C LYS A 15 -23.50 -4.54 0.73
N TYR A 16 -22.65 -5.06 -0.16
CA TYR A 16 -23.02 -5.53 -1.50
C TYR A 16 -22.50 -6.96 -1.70
N GLY A 17 -23.14 -7.93 -1.04
CA GLY A 17 -22.62 -9.29 -0.90
C GLY A 17 -21.45 -9.41 0.08
N LYS A 18 -20.56 -8.40 0.15
CA LYS A 18 -19.53 -8.21 1.19
C LYS A 18 -19.67 -6.84 1.86
N ILE A 19 -19.26 -6.75 3.11
CA ILE A 19 -19.18 -5.48 3.86
C ILE A 19 -17.91 -4.77 3.43
N ILE A 20 -18.00 -3.47 3.16
CA ILE A 20 -16.86 -2.62 2.78
C ILE A 20 -16.56 -1.73 3.98
N TYR A 21 -15.40 -1.89 4.62
CA TYR A 21 -15.08 -1.08 5.80
C TYR A 21 -14.31 0.21 5.44
N PRO A 22 -14.52 1.30 6.18
CA PRO A 22 -13.74 2.52 6.05
C PRO A 22 -12.24 2.25 6.17
N GLY A 23 -11.46 2.79 5.22
CA GLY A 23 -10.00 2.64 5.21
C GLY A 23 -9.49 1.32 4.64
N GLU A 24 -10.36 0.38 4.23
CA GLU A 24 -9.92 -0.82 3.52
C GLU A 24 -9.49 -0.53 2.08
N THR A 25 -8.64 -1.40 1.56
CA THR A 25 -8.26 -1.46 0.14
C THR A 25 -9.44 -1.97 -0.71
N TYR A 26 -9.30 -1.94 -2.04
CA TYR A 26 -10.35 -2.44 -2.92
C TYR A 26 -10.76 -3.89 -2.62
N THR A 27 -12.06 -4.09 -2.48
CA THR A 27 -12.71 -5.37 -2.24
C THR A 27 -13.37 -5.86 -3.52
N SER A 28 -13.15 -7.13 -3.85
CA SER A 28 -13.80 -7.76 -5.01
C SER A 28 -15.28 -8.03 -4.72
N ILE A 29 -16.16 -7.55 -5.59
CA ILE A 29 -17.61 -7.75 -5.55
C ILE A 29 -18.05 -8.49 -6.83
N GLU A 30 -19.10 -9.30 -6.71
CA GLU A 30 -19.72 -9.98 -7.85
C GLU A 30 -20.42 -8.97 -8.78
N ASP A 31 -20.37 -9.22 -10.09
CA ASP A 31 -20.91 -8.31 -11.10
C ASP A 31 -22.42 -8.08 -11.00
N LYS A 32 -23.16 -9.00 -10.35
CA LYS A 32 -24.60 -8.83 -10.09
C LYS A 32 -24.93 -7.61 -9.22
N PHE A 33 -23.96 -7.08 -8.47
CA PHE A 33 -24.11 -5.87 -7.67
C PHE A 33 -23.54 -4.62 -8.35
N LYS A 34 -23.04 -4.72 -9.59
CA LYS A 34 -22.37 -3.64 -10.32
C LYS A 34 -23.22 -2.37 -10.37
N ASP A 35 -24.46 -2.48 -10.79
CA ASP A 35 -25.37 -1.33 -10.89
C ASP A 35 -25.62 -0.67 -9.53
N LEU A 36 -25.64 -1.44 -8.45
CA LEU A 36 -25.86 -0.90 -7.10
C LEU A 36 -24.64 -0.15 -6.57
N VAL A 37 -23.43 -0.57 -6.92
CA VAL A 37 -22.20 0.08 -6.45
C VAL A 37 -21.77 1.25 -7.34
N GLU A 38 -22.01 1.19 -8.65
CA GLU A 38 -21.67 2.29 -9.58
C GLU A 38 -22.56 3.51 -9.34
N ASN A 39 -23.78 3.30 -8.84
CA ASN A 39 -24.69 4.38 -8.45
C ASN A 39 -24.47 4.88 -7.00
N ASP A 40 -23.57 4.25 -6.22
CA ASP A 40 -23.25 4.71 -4.87
C ASP A 40 -22.08 5.71 -4.88
N GLU A 41 -22.39 6.99 -4.69
CA GLU A 41 -21.41 8.08 -4.69
C GLU A 41 -20.33 7.94 -3.60
N ARG A 42 -20.57 7.15 -2.56
CA ARG A 42 -19.62 6.89 -1.47
C ARG A 42 -18.51 5.94 -1.89
N LEU A 43 -18.74 5.15 -2.94
CA LEU A 43 -17.81 4.15 -3.42
C LEU A 43 -16.96 4.70 -4.56
N GLU A 44 -15.72 4.21 -4.58
CA GLU A 44 -14.86 4.25 -5.73
C GLU A 44 -14.88 2.85 -6.34
N VAL A 45 -15.42 2.76 -7.56
CA VAL A 45 -15.56 1.51 -8.30
C VAL A 45 -14.49 1.47 -9.37
N LEU A 46 -13.79 0.35 -9.45
CA LEU A 46 -12.82 0.05 -10.48
C LEU A 46 -13.20 -1.23 -11.21
N THR A 47 -13.09 -1.17 -12.52
CA THR A 47 -13.10 -2.37 -13.36
C THR A 47 -11.84 -3.20 -13.15
N GLN A 48 -11.87 -4.45 -13.63
CA GLN A 48 -10.69 -5.31 -13.57
C GLN A 48 -9.51 -4.73 -14.36
N ASP A 49 -9.76 -4.07 -15.49
CA ASP A 49 -8.71 -3.43 -16.30
C ASP A 49 -8.10 -2.22 -15.59
N GLU A 50 -8.92 -1.39 -14.93
CA GLU A 50 -8.43 -0.27 -14.14
C GLU A 50 -7.65 -0.74 -12.90
N MET A 51 -8.11 -1.81 -12.25
CA MET A 51 -7.39 -2.42 -11.13
C MET A 51 -6.05 -2.99 -11.59
N ASN A 52 -6.00 -3.62 -12.76
CA ASN A 52 -4.75 -4.09 -13.38
C ASN A 52 -3.82 -2.92 -13.70
N ALA A 53 -4.34 -1.83 -14.28
CA ALA A 53 -3.56 -0.63 -14.56
C ALA A 53 -3.00 0.01 -13.29
N LEU A 54 -3.79 0.08 -12.21
CA LEU A 54 -3.35 0.54 -10.90
C LEU A 54 -2.27 -0.36 -10.30
N ASN A 55 -2.42 -1.68 -10.41
CA ASN A 55 -1.41 -2.62 -9.96
C ASN A 55 -0.11 -2.47 -10.75
N ILE A 56 -0.18 -2.32 -12.08
CA ILE A 56 0.99 -2.07 -12.93
C ILE A 56 1.67 -0.75 -12.57
N GLN A 57 0.89 0.31 -12.34
CA GLN A 57 1.43 1.60 -11.89
C GLN A 57 2.08 1.50 -10.50
N GLN A 58 1.46 0.77 -9.56
CA GLN A 58 2.04 0.52 -8.25
C GLN A 58 3.33 -0.28 -8.36
N GLU A 59 3.35 -1.36 -9.14
CA GLU A 59 4.57 -2.15 -9.38
C GLU A 59 5.67 -1.32 -10.04
N ALA A 60 5.35 -0.51 -11.04
CA ALA A 60 6.31 0.38 -11.69
C ALA A 60 6.86 1.40 -10.69
N ARG A 61 6.00 1.96 -9.84
CA ARG A 61 6.41 2.87 -8.76
C ARG A 61 7.31 2.15 -7.76
N ILE A 62 6.99 0.92 -7.35
CA ILE A 62 7.83 0.14 -6.43
C ILE A 62 9.19 -0.23 -7.07
N LYS A 63 9.22 -0.57 -8.36
CA LYS A 63 10.47 -0.82 -9.09
C LYS A 63 11.33 0.43 -9.21
N GLN A 64 10.73 1.61 -9.35
CA GLN A 64 11.46 2.87 -9.28
C GLN A 64 11.97 3.15 -7.87
N PHE A 65 11.22 2.77 -6.83
CA PHE A 65 11.62 2.89 -5.41
C PHE A 65 12.92 2.14 -5.11
N ALA A 66 13.09 0.91 -5.61
CA ALA A 66 14.31 0.13 -5.40
C ALA A 66 15.57 0.80 -6.01
N LYS A 67 15.40 1.57 -7.09
CA LYS A 67 16.48 2.28 -7.81
C LYS A 67 16.63 3.75 -7.39
N LEU A 68 15.76 4.25 -6.50
CA LEU A 68 15.80 5.63 -6.03
C LEU A 68 16.98 5.82 -5.07
N HIS A 69 17.61 6.99 -5.17
CA HIS A 69 18.67 7.36 -4.24
C HIS A 69 18.12 7.43 -2.79
N PRO A 70 18.83 6.93 -1.77
CA PRO A 70 18.32 6.80 -0.39
C PRO A 70 17.66 8.06 0.18
N LYS A 71 18.26 9.23 -0.04
CA LYS A 71 17.70 10.53 0.39
C LYS A 71 16.31 10.85 -0.21
N LYS A 72 16.05 10.45 -1.46
CA LYS A 72 14.74 10.65 -2.11
C LYS A 72 13.76 9.59 -1.65
N LEU A 73 14.22 8.35 -1.48
CA LEU A 73 13.42 7.25 -0.96
C LEU A 73 12.83 7.60 0.41
N LYS A 74 13.64 8.11 1.34
CA LYS A 74 13.18 8.50 2.69
C LYS A 74 11.98 9.46 2.66
N LYS A 75 12.03 10.50 1.81
CA LYS A 75 10.93 11.48 1.65
C LYS A 75 9.65 10.88 1.08
N GLU A 76 9.78 9.87 0.22
CA GLU A 76 8.61 9.18 -0.34
C GLU A 76 8.03 8.19 0.67
N LEU A 77 8.87 7.50 1.44
CA LEU A 77 8.43 6.56 2.49
C LEU A 77 7.64 7.25 3.61
N GLU A 78 8.03 8.46 3.99
CA GLU A 78 7.31 9.28 4.98
C GLU A 78 5.84 9.55 4.59
N LYS A 79 5.54 9.59 3.29
CA LYS A 79 4.17 9.82 2.78
C LYS A 79 3.33 8.55 2.71
N ILE A 80 3.96 7.39 2.81
CA ILE A 80 3.29 6.09 2.71
C ILE A 80 2.89 5.64 4.11
N THR A 81 1.63 5.25 4.23
CA THR A 81 1.02 4.67 5.44
C THR A 81 0.59 3.22 5.24
N ASP A 82 0.62 2.72 4.00
CA ASP A 82 0.26 1.34 3.68
C ASP A 82 1.44 0.38 3.91
N ILE A 83 1.35 -0.41 4.99
CA ILE A 83 2.35 -1.42 5.36
C ILE A 83 2.49 -2.52 4.29
N LYS A 84 1.39 -2.89 3.61
CA LYS A 84 1.42 -3.94 2.58
C LYS A 84 2.27 -3.49 1.39
N PHE A 85 2.08 -2.25 0.96
CA PHE A 85 2.91 -1.62 -0.05
C PHE A 85 4.39 -1.59 0.35
N LEU A 86 4.70 -1.17 1.59
CA LEU A 86 6.08 -1.10 2.08
C LEU A 86 6.75 -2.48 2.11
N LYS A 87 6.04 -3.56 2.47
CA LYS A 87 6.59 -4.92 2.41
C LYS A 87 6.96 -5.34 0.99
N SER A 88 6.11 -5.03 0.01
CA SER A 88 6.41 -5.29 -1.41
C SER A 88 7.61 -4.47 -1.89
N ALA A 89 7.74 -3.22 -1.43
CA ALA A 89 8.91 -2.39 -1.72
C ALA A 89 10.20 -2.91 -1.11
N MET A 90 10.13 -3.41 0.13
CA MET A 90 11.27 -4.02 0.82
C MET A 90 11.78 -5.25 0.06
N GLN A 91 10.88 -6.15 -0.35
CA GLN A 91 11.26 -7.36 -1.09
C GLN A 91 11.99 -7.00 -2.39
N LEU A 92 11.51 -6.00 -3.12
CA LEU A 92 12.16 -5.55 -4.36
C LEU A 92 13.51 -4.84 -4.11
N CYS A 93 13.73 -4.25 -2.93
CA CYS A 93 15.04 -3.72 -2.55
C CYS A 93 16.03 -4.85 -2.20
N ILE A 94 15.54 -5.92 -1.55
CA ILE A 94 16.31 -7.14 -1.25
C ILE A 94 16.72 -7.83 -2.56
N ASP A 95 15.77 -8.03 -3.48
CA ASP A 95 16.04 -8.67 -4.78
C ASP A 95 17.01 -7.85 -5.65
N ALA A 96 17.10 -6.54 -5.39
CA ALA A 96 18.03 -5.62 -6.05
C ALA A 96 19.36 -5.45 -5.29
N GLU A 97 19.59 -6.23 -4.22
CA GLU A 97 20.79 -6.18 -3.35
C GLU A 97 21.10 -4.77 -2.81
N ASN A 98 20.06 -3.98 -2.53
CA ASN A 98 20.19 -2.61 -2.07
C ASN A 98 19.87 -2.51 -0.57
N ASP A 99 20.88 -2.81 0.26
CA ASP A 99 20.77 -2.88 1.72
C ASP A 99 20.34 -1.55 2.35
N ASP A 100 20.88 -0.42 1.86
CA ASP A 100 20.53 0.93 2.34
C ASP A 100 19.04 1.22 2.16
N ASN A 101 18.50 0.92 0.98
CA ASN A 101 17.08 1.13 0.69
C ASN A 101 16.20 0.13 1.44
N THR A 102 16.65 -1.10 1.61
CA THR A 102 15.95 -2.13 2.41
C THR A 102 15.79 -1.67 3.86
N GLN A 103 16.86 -1.14 4.47
CA GLN A 103 16.83 -0.64 5.84
C GLN A 103 15.88 0.54 5.99
N LEU A 104 15.89 1.50 5.06
CA LEU A 104 14.98 2.65 5.08
C LEU A 104 13.50 2.24 5.04
N VAL A 105 13.17 1.24 4.22
CA VAL A 105 11.79 0.72 4.14
C VAL A 105 11.41 -0.02 5.42
N LEU A 106 12.32 -0.82 5.98
CA LEU A 106 12.12 -1.53 7.23
C LEU A 106 11.89 -0.56 8.40
N ASP A 107 12.70 0.50 8.48
CA ASP A 107 12.55 1.55 9.49
C ASP A 107 11.15 2.16 9.41
N ARG A 108 10.67 2.50 8.20
CA ARG A 108 9.32 3.04 8.02
C ARG A 108 8.21 2.07 8.42
N ILE A 109 8.37 0.77 8.13
CA ILE A 109 7.40 -0.25 8.57
C ILE A 109 7.36 -0.31 10.10
N ASN A 110 8.52 -0.24 10.75
CA ASN A 110 8.63 -0.26 12.20
C ASN A 110 8.00 0.99 12.83
N GLU A 111 8.21 2.17 12.24
CA GLU A 111 7.54 3.41 12.65
C GLU A 111 6.02 3.26 12.63
N LEU A 112 5.46 2.71 11.54
CA LEU A 112 4.02 2.56 11.39
C LEU A 112 3.43 1.48 12.32
N LYS A 113 4.17 0.41 12.61
CA LYS A 113 3.70 -0.68 13.47
C LYS A 113 3.82 -0.40 14.95
N TYR A 114 4.94 0.22 15.35
CA TYR A 114 5.32 0.33 16.76
C TYR A 114 5.26 1.78 17.25
N GLY A 115 5.03 2.77 16.37
CA GLY A 115 4.98 4.19 16.74
C GLY A 115 6.32 4.74 17.24
N ILE A 116 7.41 3.98 17.06
CA ILE A 116 8.75 4.39 17.44
C ILE A 116 9.36 5.07 16.22
N PRO A 117 9.51 6.41 16.19
CA PRO A 117 10.31 7.06 15.15
C PRO A 117 11.68 6.40 15.15
N ALA A 118 12.31 6.22 13.98
CA ALA A 118 13.68 5.76 13.91
C ALA A 118 14.59 6.79 14.62
N ILE A 119 14.67 6.68 15.95
CA ILE A 119 15.67 7.36 16.77
C ILE A 119 16.99 7.01 16.12
N GLU A 120 17.88 7.98 15.99
CA GLU A 120 19.24 7.90 15.47
C GLU A 120 20.06 6.80 16.17
N THR A 121 19.72 5.53 15.95
CA THR A 121 20.49 4.39 16.39
C THR A 121 21.45 4.11 15.27
N GLY A 122 22.63 4.72 15.39
CA GLY A 122 23.79 4.31 14.65
C GLY A 122 23.92 2.79 14.72
N LYS A 123 23.71 2.17 13.55
CA LYS A 123 23.90 0.74 13.21
C LYS A 123 22.79 -0.22 13.68
N PRO A 124 22.08 -0.89 12.75
CA PRO A 124 21.39 -2.12 13.06
C PRO A 124 22.42 -3.26 13.18
N LYS A 125 22.48 -3.91 14.35
CA LYS A 125 23.04 -5.25 14.46
C LYS A 125 21.96 -6.22 13.98
N TYR A 126 22.17 -6.80 12.81
CA TYR A 126 21.41 -7.95 12.33
C TYR A 126 21.47 -9.05 13.40
N PHE A 127 20.32 -9.40 14.00
CA PHE A 127 20.16 -10.68 14.65
C PHE A 127 19.47 -11.61 13.66
N VAL A 128 20.30 -12.44 13.03
CA VAL A 128 19.89 -13.64 12.31
C VAL A 128 19.34 -14.61 13.36
N ILE A 129 18.12 -15.12 13.14
CA ILE A 129 17.59 -16.28 13.87
C ILE A 129 18.02 -17.53 13.11
#